data_AF-A0A1Y1IJW5-F1
#
_entry.id   AF-A0A1Y1IJW5-F1
#
_cell.length_a   1.000
_cell.length_b   1.000
_cell.length_c   1.000
_cell.angle_alpha   90.00
_cell.angle_beta   90.00
_cell.angle_gamma   90.00
#
_symmetry.space_group_name_H-M   'P 1'
#
loop_
_entity.id
_entity.type
_entity.pdbx_description
1 polymer ?
#
loop_
_entity_poly.entity_id
_entity_poly.type
_entity_poly.pdbx_seq_one_letter_code
_entity_poly.pdbx_strand_id
1 'polypeptide(L)'
;MLTQLKTKFHFKQLRSMESAIGQQRVLADGDQTDAPLEILKQEKCRLENAVVHLKDSNVQLEEALRESGPDEEYTTAVSENKVVIRELEQKIKQLEEDIRLATQLLECEMEDVGSKPENSSDARSNGTWL
;
A
#
# COMPACT_ATOMS: atom_id res chain seq x y z
N MET A 1 34.05 -29.91 22.14
CA MET A 1 33.05 -30.20 21.09
C MET A 1 31.67 -29.73 21.55
N LEU A 2 31.32 -28.45 21.37
CA LEU A 2 30.02 -27.89 21.84
C LEU A 2 29.55 -26.68 21.00
N THR A 3 29.73 -26.72 19.67
CA THR A 3 29.37 -25.59 18.78
C THR A 3 28.22 -25.89 17.81
N GLN A 4 27.65 -27.10 17.83
CA GLN A 4 26.67 -27.52 16.80
C GLN A 4 25.19 -27.35 17.18
N LEU A 5 24.84 -26.69 18.30
CA LEU A 5 23.45 -26.65 18.77
C LEU A 5 22.75 -25.28 18.79
N LYS A 6 23.42 -24.16 18.48
CA LYS A 6 22.78 -22.83 18.58
C LYS A 6 22.15 -22.29 17.30
N THR A 7 22.50 -22.81 16.12
CA THR A 7 21.98 -22.29 14.84
C THR A 7 20.59 -22.82 14.46
N LYS A 8 20.13 -23.93 15.06
CA LYS A 8 18.78 -24.47 14.78
C LYS A 8 17.65 -23.77 15.55
N PHE A 9 17.96 -22.96 16.57
CA PHE A 9 16.92 -22.39 17.42
C PHE A 9 16.35 -21.07 16.89
N HIS A 10 17.12 -20.29 16.11
CA HIS A 10 16.62 -19.02 15.56
C HIS A 10 15.82 -19.16 14.25
N PHE A 11 15.95 -20.28 13.52
CA PHE A 11 15.20 -20.45 12.26
C PHE A 11 13.74 -20.88 12.47
N LYS A 12 13.38 -21.37 13.66
CA LYS A 12 12.01 -21.85 13.95
C LYS A 12 11.07 -20.75 14.44
N GLN A 13 11.60 -19.64 14.92
CA GLN A 13 10.78 -18.52 15.42
C GLN A 13 10.26 -17.62 14.29
N LEU A 14 10.98 -17.49 13.18
CA LEU A 14 10.54 -16.66 12.05
C LEU A 14 9.35 -17.25 11.28
N ARG A 15 9.20 -18.58 11.24
CA ARG A 15 8.03 -19.22 10.61
C ARG A 15 6.75 -19.12 11.46
N SER A 16 6.84 -18.70 12.72
CA SER A 16 5.67 -18.55 13.61
C SER A 16 5.05 -17.15 13.56
N MET A 17 5.72 -16.15 12.99
CA MET A 17 5.18 -14.80 12.85
C MET A 17 4.40 -14.58 11.54
N GLU A 18 4.59 -15.42 10.53
CA GLU A 18 3.81 -15.36 9.28
C GLU A 18 2.35 -15.80 9.45
N SER A 19 2.01 -16.49 10.55
CA SER A 19 0.65 -16.96 10.82
C SER A 19 -0.26 -15.93 11.51
N ALA A 20 0.26 -14.79 11.96
CA ALA A 20 -0.50 -13.80 12.74
C ALA A 20 -1.05 -12.63 11.92
N ILE A 21 -0.66 -12.49 10.65
CA ILE A 21 -1.12 -11.38 9.76
C ILE A 21 -2.24 -11.87 8.81
N GLY A 22 -2.64 -13.14 8.90
CA GLY A 22 -3.67 -13.73 8.06
C GLY A 22 -5.01 -13.91 8.77
N GLN A 23 -5.66 -12.83 9.22
CA GLN A 23 -7.07 -12.88 9.63
C GLN A 23 -7.71 -11.48 9.81
N GLN A 24 -7.82 -10.69 8.74
CA GLN A 24 -8.81 -9.60 8.70
C GLN A 24 -9.88 -9.91 7.66
N ARG A 25 -10.82 -10.76 8.11
CA ARG A 25 -12.26 -10.77 7.84
C ARG A 25 -12.70 -9.90 6.64
N VAL A 26 -12.91 -10.59 5.51
CA VAL A 26 -13.81 -10.17 4.44
C VAL A 26 -15.19 -9.93 5.07
N LEU A 27 -15.57 -8.65 5.22
CA LEU A 27 -16.95 -8.27 5.43
C LEU A 27 -17.52 -7.81 4.09
N ALA A 28 -18.59 -8.47 3.72
CA ALA A 28 -19.34 -8.29 2.50
C ALA A 28 -20.19 -7.01 2.52
N ASP A 29 -20.69 -6.72 1.32
CA ASP A 29 -21.86 -5.91 0.98
C ASP A 29 -21.67 -4.39 0.83
N GLY A 30 -21.70 -3.95 -0.44
CA GLY A 30 -21.97 -2.57 -0.83
C GLY A 30 -20.83 -1.93 -1.61
N ASP A 31 -21.10 -1.58 -2.85
CA ASP A 31 -20.29 -0.78 -3.79
C ASP A 31 -19.09 -1.48 -4.47
N GLN A 32 -19.29 -1.86 -5.74
CA GLN A 32 -18.27 -2.46 -6.61
C GLN A 32 -17.27 -1.44 -7.16
N THR A 33 -17.44 -0.15 -6.88
CA THR A 33 -16.61 0.96 -7.39
C THR A 33 -15.32 1.16 -6.59
N ASP A 34 -15.35 0.89 -5.27
CA ASP A 34 -14.19 1.13 -4.39
C ASP A 34 -13.27 -0.09 -4.20
N ALA A 35 -13.75 -1.30 -4.54
CA ALA A 35 -12.97 -2.53 -4.37
C ALA A 35 -11.61 -2.53 -5.09
N PRO A 36 -11.47 -2.00 -6.33
CA PRO A 36 -10.17 -1.91 -6.99
C PRO A 36 -9.20 -0.94 -6.30
N LEU A 37 -9.72 0.18 -5.78
CA LEU A 37 -8.92 1.19 -5.09
C LEU A 37 -8.40 0.66 -3.74
N GLU A 38 -9.24 -0.06 -3.00
CA GLU A 38 -8.84 -0.70 -1.74
C GLU A 38 -7.78 -1.79 -1.95
N ILE A 39 -7.85 -2.55 -3.05
CA ILE A 39 -6.80 -3.52 -3.40
C ILE A 39 -5.44 -2.82 -3.63
N LEU A 40 -5.43 -1.70 -4.36
CA LEU A 40 -4.20 -0.94 -4.60
C LEU A 40 -3.63 -0.35 -3.30
N LYS A 41 -4.48 0.18 -2.42
CA LYS A 41 -4.07 0.69 -1.10
C LYS A 41 -3.50 -0.42 -0.22
N GLN A 42 -4.15 -1.60 -0.20
CA GLN A 42 -3.69 -2.74 0.57
C GLN A 42 -2.33 -3.24 0.07
N GLU A 43 -2.16 -3.32 -1.25
CA GLU A 43 -0.89 -3.71 -1.84
C GLU A 43 0.22 -2.69 -1.53
N LYS A 44 -0.08 -1.39 -1.62
CA LYS A 44 0.84 -0.33 -1.21
C LYS A 44 1.28 -0.52 0.26
N CYS A 45 0.33 -0.71 1.17
CA CYS A 45 0.63 -0.92 2.60
C CYS A 45 1.51 -2.17 2.82
N ARG A 46 1.26 -3.26 2.09
CA ARG A 46 2.08 -4.47 2.13
C ARG A 46 3.53 -4.18 1.73
N LEU A 47 3.75 -3.45 0.65
CA LEU A 47 5.09 -3.09 0.18
C LEU A 47 5.79 -2.12 1.12
N GLU A 48 5.09 -1.15 1.69
CA GLU A 48 5.63 -0.21 2.69
C GLU A 48 6.14 -0.97 3.93
N ASN A 49 5.35 -1.91 4.44
CA ASN A 49 5.75 -2.75 5.57
C ASN A 49 7.01 -3.58 5.23
N ALA A 50 7.08 -4.15 4.02
CA ALA A 50 8.27 -4.88 3.58
C ALA A 50 9.52 -3.97 3.53
N VAL A 51 9.38 -2.74 3.05
CA VAL A 51 10.48 -1.75 3.03
C VAL A 51 10.94 -1.41 4.45
N VAL A 52 10.02 -1.19 5.39
CA VAL A 52 10.34 -0.92 6.80
C VAL A 52 11.14 -2.09 7.38
N HIS A 53 10.65 -3.33 7.20
CA HIS A 53 11.36 -4.51 7.70
C HIS A 53 12.77 -4.67 7.11
N LEU A 54 12.94 -4.42 5.82
CA LEU A 54 14.26 -4.48 5.18
C LEU A 54 15.20 -3.36 5.69
N LYS A 55 14.68 -2.17 5.94
CA LYS A 55 15.46 -1.06 6.54
C LYS A 55 15.90 -1.40 7.95
N ASP A 56 15.01 -1.91 8.78
CA ASP A 56 15.34 -2.35 10.15
C ASP A 56 16.36 -3.49 10.13
N SER A 57 16.21 -4.46 9.22
CA SER A 57 17.17 -5.54 9.03
C SER A 57 18.56 -5.01 8.63
N ASN A 58 18.63 -4.01 7.75
CA ASN A 58 19.91 -3.39 7.39
C ASN A 58 20.56 -2.69 8.57
N VAL A 59 19.79 -2.00 9.42
CA VAL A 59 20.33 -1.36 10.64
C VAL A 59 20.96 -2.41 11.55
N GLN A 60 20.29 -3.55 11.77
CA GLN A 60 20.81 -4.64 12.59
C GLN A 60 22.07 -5.28 12.00
N LEU A 61 22.12 -5.47 10.68
CA LEU A 61 23.29 -6.02 10.00
C LEU A 61 24.48 -5.05 10.03
N GLU A 62 24.23 -3.75 9.85
CA GLU A 62 25.26 -2.71 9.95
C GLU A 62 25.80 -2.56 11.38
N GLU A 63 24.95 -2.76 12.40
CA GLU A 63 25.36 -2.83 13.81
C GLU A 63 26.22 -4.08 14.07
N ALA A 64 25.80 -5.25 13.58
CA ALA A 64 26.58 -6.49 13.70
C ALA A 64 27.97 -6.39 13.04
N LEU A 65 28.06 -5.75 11.86
CA LEU A 65 29.33 -5.44 11.18
C LEU A 65 30.24 -4.52 12.01
N ARG A 66 29.66 -3.58 12.74
CA ARG A 66 30.42 -2.66 13.60
C ARG A 66 31.00 -3.37 14.83
N GLU A 67 30.23 -4.28 15.41
CA GLU A 67 30.61 -4.99 16.64
C GLU A 67 31.54 -6.19 16.38
N SER A 68 31.24 -6.98 15.34
CA SER A 68 31.93 -8.24 15.05
C SER A 68 33.09 -8.08 14.07
N GLY A 69 33.18 -6.93 13.40
CA GLY A 69 34.14 -6.68 12.32
C GLY A 69 33.59 -7.01 10.93
N PRO A 70 34.39 -6.81 9.88
CA PRO A 70 33.95 -6.99 8.50
C PRO A 70 33.60 -8.45 8.21
N ASP A 71 32.36 -8.67 7.77
CA ASP A 71 31.81 -9.96 7.37
C ASP A 71 31.24 -9.84 5.94
N GLU A 72 31.72 -10.70 5.03
CA GLU A 72 31.32 -10.66 3.62
C GLU A 72 29.84 -11.04 3.41
N GLU A 73 29.28 -11.91 4.25
CA GLU A 73 27.88 -12.31 4.15
C GLU A 73 26.97 -11.15 4.57
N TYR A 74 27.29 -10.47 5.67
CA TYR A 74 26.49 -9.32 6.13
C TYR A 74 26.62 -8.11 5.21
N THR A 75 27.81 -7.83 4.68
CA THR A 75 27.99 -6.74 3.70
C THR A 75 27.23 -7.02 2.40
N THR A 76 27.26 -8.26 1.92
CA THR A 76 26.47 -8.68 0.75
C THR A 76 24.98 -8.54 1.03
N ALA A 77 24.48 -9.06 2.16
CA ALA A 77 23.07 -8.96 2.53
C ALA A 77 22.57 -7.52 2.62
N VAL A 78 23.36 -6.61 3.21
CA VAL A 78 23.02 -5.17 3.24
C VAL A 78 22.95 -4.58 1.84
N SER A 79 23.86 -4.97 0.94
CA SER A 79 23.86 -4.48 -0.44
C SER A 79 22.66 -4.98 -1.24
N GLU A 80 22.29 -6.25 -1.10
CA GLU A 80 21.14 -6.86 -1.75
C GLU A 80 19.83 -6.25 -1.24
N ASN A 81 19.68 -6.11 0.08
CA ASN A 81 18.54 -5.44 0.68
C ASN A 81 18.39 -4.00 0.17
N LYS A 82 19.50 -3.27 0.00
CA LYS A 82 19.46 -1.90 -0.56
C LYS A 82 18.94 -1.88 -2.00
N VAL A 83 19.24 -2.89 -2.82
CA VAL A 83 18.68 -3.00 -4.18
C VAL A 83 17.18 -3.29 -4.11
N VAL A 84 16.77 -4.28 -3.31
CA VAL A 84 15.36 -4.65 -3.14
C VAL A 84 14.53 -3.47 -2.59
N ILE A 85 15.04 -2.72 -1.61
CA ILE A 85 14.36 -1.53 -1.09
C ILE A 85 14.09 -0.53 -2.20
N ARG A 86 15.06 -0.25 -3.09
CA ARG A 86 14.85 0.71 -4.19
C ARG A 86 13.78 0.23 -5.17
N GLU A 87 13.76 -1.06 -5.50
CA GLU A 87 12.74 -1.64 -6.37
C GLU A 87 11.34 -1.55 -5.75
N LEU A 88 11.24 -1.84 -4.45
CA LEU A 88 9.98 -1.74 -3.71
C LEU A 88 9.52 -0.27 -3.61
N GLU A 89 10.42 0.67 -3.31
CA GLU A 89 10.11 2.11 -3.28
C GLU A 89 9.66 2.62 -4.65
N GLN A 90 10.22 2.11 -5.74
CA GLN A 90 9.76 2.44 -7.09
C GLN A 90 8.35 1.90 -7.36
N LYS A 91 8.05 0.66 -6.93
CA LYS A 91 6.70 0.07 -7.05
C LYS A 91 5.68 0.83 -6.20
N ILE A 92 6.05 1.25 -4.99
CA ILE A 92 5.20 2.08 -4.13
C ILE A 92 4.85 3.39 -4.84
N LYS A 93 5.83 4.07 -5.43
CA LYS A 93 5.58 5.31 -6.20
C LYS A 93 4.62 5.09 -7.38
N GLN A 94 4.76 3.97 -8.09
CA GLN A 94 3.83 3.65 -9.16
C GLN A 94 2.41 3.43 -8.63
N LEU A 95 2.26 2.66 -7.54
CA LEU A 95 0.95 2.44 -6.92
C LEU A 95 0.34 3.73 -6.37
N GLU A 96 1.14 4.66 -5.85
CA GLU A 96 0.67 5.98 -5.42
C GLU A 96 0.07 6.78 -6.58
N GLU A 97 0.71 6.73 -7.74
CA GLU A 97 0.20 7.37 -8.95
C GLU A 97 -1.07 6.69 -9.45
N ASP A 98 -1.12 5.36 -9.45
CA ASP A 98 -2.30 4.59 -9.85
C ASP A 98 -3.50 4.86 -8.91
N ILE A 99 -3.26 4.92 -7.60
CA ILE A 99 -4.25 5.31 -6.59
C ILE A 99 -4.75 6.74 -6.84
N ARG A 100 -3.84 7.67 -7.13
CA ARG A 100 -4.18 9.08 -7.40
C ARG A 100 -5.07 9.20 -8.62
N LEU A 101 -4.72 8.53 -9.72
CA LEU A 101 -5.49 8.53 -10.96
C LEU A 101 -6.86 7.85 -10.77
N ALA A 102 -6.91 6.72 -10.07
CA ALA A 102 -8.17 6.03 -9.78
C ALA A 102 -9.11 6.89 -8.92
N THR A 103 -8.57 7.61 -7.93
CA THR A 103 -9.35 8.55 -7.10
C THR A 103 -9.92 9.69 -7.94
N GLN A 104 -9.12 10.30 -8.82
CA GLN A 104 -9.58 11.38 -9.70
C GLN A 104 -10.68 10.94 -10.67
N LEU A 105 -10.58 9.73 -11.22
CA LEU A 105 -11.58 9.19 -12.14
C LEU A 105 -12.95 9.04 -11.46
N LEU A 106 -12.97 8.56 -10.21
CA LEU A 106 -14.19 8.44 -9.41
C LEU A 106 -14.79 9.81 -9.09
N GLU A 107 -13.97 10.82 -8.82
CA GLU A 107 -14.43 12.20 -8.58
C GLU A 107 -15.05 12.85 -9.83
N CYS A 108 -14.48 12.61 -11.02
CA CYS A 108 -14.99 13.16 -12.28
C CYS A 108 -16.31 12.54 -12.75
N GLU A 109 -16.59 11.26 -12.44
CA GLU A 109 -17.86 10.62 -12.82
C GLU A 109 -19.08 11.21 -12.08
N MET A 110 -18.87 11.97 -11.00
CA MET A 110 -19.96 12.53 -10.18
C MET A 110 -20.47 13.91 -10.63
N GLU A 111 -19.86 14.57 -11.63
CA GLU A 111 -20.21 15.96 -12.00
C GLU A 111 -21.23 16.12 -13.15
N ASP A 112 -21.68 15.05 -13.83
CA ASP A 112 -22.58 15.16 -15.00
C ASP A 112 -24.05 14.80 -14.72
N VAL A 113 -24.60 15.25 -13.58
CA VAL A 113 -26.05 15.19 -13.35
C VAL A 113 -26.56 16.48 -12.71
N GLY A 114 -26.84 17.48 -13.54
CA GLY A 114 -27.79 18.53 -13.16
C GLY A 114 -27.35 19.96 -13.47
N SER A 115 -27.27 20.30 -14.75
CA SER A 115 -27.46 21.69 -15.17
C SER A 115 -28.26 21.72 -16.46
N LYS A 116 -29.56 21.49 -16.34
CA LYS A 116 -30.51 21.98 -17.33
C LYS A 116 -30.76 23.46 -17.01
N PRO A 117 -30.25 24.43 -17.80
CA PRO A 117 -30.67 25.81 -17.63
C PRO A 117 -32.11 25.90 -18.16
N GLU A 118 -33.09 25.81 -17.26
CA GLU A 118 -34.47 26.18 -17.58
C GLU A 118 -34.59 27.69 -17.66
N ASN A 119 -34.16 28.22 -18.81
CA ASN A 119 -34.45 29.57 -19.23
C ASN A 119 -35.28 29.48 -20.51
N SER A 120 -36.61 29.51 -20.41
CA SER A 120 -37.47 30.04 -21.48
C SER A 120 -38.95 30.04 -21.06
N SER A 121 -39.46 31.24 -20.77
CA SER A 121 -40.72 31.76 -21.32
C SER A 121 -42.06 31.12 -20.94
N ASP A 122 -42.71 31.65 -19.90
CA ASP A 122 -44.18 31.72 -19.85
C ASP A 122 -44.66 33.03 -19.21
N ALA A 123 -44.29 34.14 -19.84
CA ALA A 123 -45.06 35.38 -19.75
C ALA A 123 -46.21 35.30 -20.77
N ARG A 124 -47.33 34.68 -20.38
CA ARG A 124 -48.59 34.76 -21.16
C ARG A 124 -49.68 35.44 -20.34
N SER A 125 -49.83 36.72 -20.64
CA SER A 125 -51.02 37.54 -20.46
C SER A 125 -52.29 36.81 -20.92
N ASN A 126 -53.34 36.79 -20.08
CA ASN A 126 -54.70 37.23 -20.42
C ASN A 126 -55.73 36.85 -19.34
N GLY A 127 -56.64 37.78 -19.03
CA GLY A 127 -58.01 37.44 -18.61
C GLY A 127 -58.53 38.08 -17.32
N THR A 128 -58.99 39.32 -17.46
CA THR A 128 -59.97 39.99 -16.60
C THR A 128 -61.12 39.07 -16.15
N TRP A 129 -61.38 39.01 -14.84
CA TRP A 129 -62.65 38.48 -14.32
C TRP A 129 -63.60 39.66 -14.06
N LEU A 130 -64.77 39.59 -14.70
CA LEU A 130 -65.93 40.48 -14.51
C LEU A 130 -66.53 40.34 -13.12
#